data_AF-A0A2P6VX12-F1
#
_entry.id   AF-A0A2P6VX12-F1
#
_cell.length_a   1.000
_cell.length_b   1.000
_cell.length_c   1.000
_cell.angle_alpha   90.00
_cell.angle_beta   90.00
_cell.angle_gamma   90.00
#
_symmetry.space_group_name_H-M   'P 1'
#
loop_
_entity.id
_entity.type
_entity.pdbx_description
1 polymer ?
#
loop_
_entity_poly.entity_id
_entity_poly.type
_entity_poly.pdbx_seq_one_letter_code
_entity_poly.pdbx_strand_id
1 'polypeptide(L)'
;MSRHETTVLTHHVTGDTVAYLAPGFDVQRTLKVQLDGDEPASLVHPFMRLFEQRKVVPEVRVRGRFRSSDDLPPDHATDLEQLFGKSVVTEWDQINRLTHYQYVHRGPYNLDHREDTYRHTEEADVDIRNGEYPTVFLKDFRPDDEAGHAIEFVLTFFVARPV
;
A
#
# COMPACT_ATOMS: atom_id res chain seq x y z
N MET A 1 1.76 9.38 21.86
CA MET A 1 2.13 8.57 20.67
C MET A 1 1.59 9.30 19.46
N SER A 2 2.46 9.82 18.59
CA SER A 2 2.04 10.59 17.41
C SER A 2 1.57 9.61 16.35
N ARG A 3 0.26 9.60 16.08
CA ARG A 3 -0.42 8.71 15.14
C ARG A 3 -0.08 8.98 13.66
N HIS A 4 0.94 9.80 13.39
CA HIS A 4 1.10 10.55 12.14
C HIS A 4 2.30 10.18 11.27
N GLU A 5 3.11 9.17 11.66
CA GLU A 5 4.33 8.83 10.90
C GLU A 5 4.41 7.37 10.43
N THR A 6 3.37 6.56 10.65
CA THR A 6 3.40 5.14 10.30
C THR A 6 2.56 4.83 9.07
N THR A 7 3.21 4.41 7.99
CA THR A 7 2.56 3.70 6.89
C THR A 7 2.29 2.28 7.36
N VAL A 8 1.03 1.86 7.48
CA VAL A 8 0.65 0.54 8.01
C VAL A 8 -0.17 -0.21 6.99
N LEU A 9 0.13 -1.48 6.80
CA LEU A 9 -0.65 -2.41 5.99
C LEU A 9 -1.33 -3.43 6.91
N THR A 10 -2.64 -3.56 6.82
CA THR A 10 -3.45 -4.47 7.64
C THR A 10 -4.34 -5.32 6.75
N HIS A 11 -4.54 -6.59 7.06
CA HIS A 11 -5.46 -7.43 6.31
C HIS A 11 -6.91 -7.04 6.64
N HIS A 12 -7.69 -6.69 5.62
CA HIS A 12 -9.00 -6.05 5.82
C HIS A 12 -9.98 -6.97 6.57
N VAL A 13 -9.97 -8.26 6.27
CA VAL A 13 -10.94 -9.22 6.84
C VAL A 13 -10.56 -9.67 8.25
N THR A 14 -9.28 -9.92 8.50
CA THR A 14 -8.84 -10.45 9.80
C THR A 14 -8.45 -9.35 10.78
N GLY A 15 -8.19 -8.14 10.31
CA GLY A 15 -7.64 -7.05 11.11
C GLY A 15 -6.16 -7.25 11.46
N ASP A 16 -5.50 -8.29 10.94
CA ASP A 16 -4.09 -8.57 11.25
C ASP A 16 -3.20 -7.49 10.64
N THR A 17 -2.31 -6.93 11.44
CA THR A 17 -1.24 -6.07 10.89
C THR A 17 -0.30 -6.93 10.06
N VAL A 18 -0.11 -6.56 8.80
CA VAL A 18 0.74 -7.28 7.84
C VAL A 18 2.14 -6.71 7.86
N ALA A 19 2.27 -5.37 7.80
CA ALA A 19 3.56 -4.70 7.77
C ALA A 19 3.48 -3.26 8.31
N TYR A 20 4.56 -2.82 8.92
CA TYR A 20 4.86 -1.40 9.15
C TYR A 20 5.89 -0.96 8.10
N LEU A 21 5.55 0.03 7.27
CA LEU A 21 6.35 0.41 6.10
C LEU A 21 7.07 1.76 6.28
N ALA A 22 6.53 2.72 7.03
CA ALA A 22 7.28 3.94 7.35
C ALA A 22 8.17 3.72 8.57
N PRO A 23 9.34 4.37 8.70
CA PRO A 23 9.81 5.47 7.85
C PRO A 23 10.55 5.04 6.59
N GLY A 24 10.71 3.73 6.37
CA GLY A 24 11.54 3.20 5.29
C GLY A 24 10.98 3.33 3.88
N PHE A 25 9.70 3.71 3.74
CA PHE A 25 8.98 3.72 2.47
C PHE A 25 8.17 5.00 2.23
N ASP A 26 8.22 5.46 0.98
CA ASP A 26 7.41 6.54 0.43
C ASP A 26 6.21 5.99 -0.36
N VAL A 27 5.08 6.68 -0.25
CA VAL A 27 3.83 6.30 -0.94
C VAL A 27 3.60 7.23 -2.13
N GLN A 28 3.44 6.65 -3.31
CA GLN A 28 3.16 7.33 -4.56
C GLN A 28 1.84 6.84 -5.16
N ARG A 29 0.96 7.77 -5.52
CA ARG A 29 -0.29 7.46 -6.23
C ARG A 29 -0.04 7.51 -7.73
N THR A 30 -0.45 6.47 -8.44
CA THR A 30 -0.30 6.39 -9.89
C THR A 30 -1.61 5.96 -10.54
N LEU A 31 -1.85 6.44 -11.75
CA LEU A 31 -3.02 6.06 -12.54
C LEU A 31 -2.53 5.32 -13.78
N LYS A 32 -2.98 4.08 -13.99
CA LYS A 32 -2.72 3.37 -15.23
C LYS A 32 -3.95 3.43 -16.11
N VAL A 33 -3.84 4.09 -17.25
CA VAL A 33 -4.90 4.12 -18.26
C VAL A 33 -4.80 2.86 -19.12
N GLN A 34 -5.85 2.05 -19.16
CA GLN A 34 -6.09 1.02 -20.16
C GLN A 34 -6.97 1.64 -21.25
N LEU A 35 -6.36 2.13 -22.33
CA LEU A 35 -7.09 2.57 -23.52
C LEU A 35 -7.21 1.38 -24.46
N ASP A 36 -8.40 0.78 -24.53
CA ASP A 36 -8.80 0.00 -25.70
C ASP A 36 -9.25 0.98 -26.78
N GLY A 37 -8.39 1.16 -27.80
CA GLY A 37 -8.72 1.85 -29.05
C GLY A 37 -8.91 3.37 -28.95
N ASP A 38 -8.39 4.07 -29.95
CA ASP A 38 -8.37 5.53 -30.15
C ASP A 38 -9.65 6.28 -29.76
N GLU A 39 -9.53 7.29 -28.87
CA GLU A 39 -9.95 8.69 -29.10
C GLU A 39 -9.61 9.58 -27.87
N PRO A 40 -9.06 10.79 -28.05
CA PRO A 40 -8.73 11.68 -26.94
C PRO A 40 -9.98 12.48 -26.52
N ALA A 41 -10.61 12.10 -25.41
CA ALA A 41 -11.73 12.86 -24.86
C ALA A 41 -11.24 14.11 -24.12
N SER A 42 -11.74 15.27 -24.56
CA SER A 42 -11.51 16.61 -24.02
C SER A 42 -11.62 16.69 -22.49
N LEU A 43 -10.59 17.32 -21.91
CA LEU A 43 -10.41 17.67 -20.51
C LEU A 43 -11.57 18.54 -20.00
N VAL A 44 -12.20 18.14 -18.89
CA VAL A 44 -12.71 18.98 -17.75
C VAL A 44 -13.51 18.10 -16.76
N HIS A 45 -14.06 16.93 -17.17
CA HIS A 45 -14.64 15.94 -16.23
C HIS A 45 -14.28 14.45 -16.52
N PRO A 46 -13.00 14.06 -16.69
CA PRO A 46 -12.66 12.71 -17.15
C PRO A 46 -12.56 11.66 -16.03
N PHE A 47 -12.38 12.08 -14.77
CA PHE A 47 -11.98 11.18 -13.69
C PHE A 47 -13.04 10.11 -13.34
N MET A 48 -14.29 10.52 -13.07
CA MET A 48 -15.36 9.56 -12.77
C MET A 48 -15.75 8.73 -14.00
N ARG A 49 -15.91 9.36 -15.18
CA ARG A 49 -16.32 8.65 -16.39
C ARG A 49 -15.29 7.60 -16.85
N LEU A 50 -13.99 7.86 -16.73
CA LEU A 50 -12.96 6.89 -17.12
C LEU A 50 -12.80 5.75 -16.11
N PHE A 51 -13.07 6.01 -14.82
CA PHE A 51 -13.11 4.99 -13.77
C PHE A 51 -14.33 4.05 -13.95
N GLU A 52 -15.50 4.62 -14.22
CA GLU A 52 -16.74 3.90 -14.56
C GLU A 52 -16.59 3.05 -15.83
N GLN A 53 -15.94 3.59 -16.87
CA GLN A 53 -15.71 2.92 -18.16
C GLN A 53 -14.62 1.84 -18.14
N ARG A 54 -14.04 1.52 -16.97
CA ARG A 54 -12.97 0.52 -16.80
C ARG A 54 -11.66 0.86 -17.52
N LYS A 55 -11.47 2.12 -17.93
CA LYS A 55 -10.29 2.55 -18.69
C LYS A 55 -9.14 3.05 -17.81
N VAL A 56 -9.32 3.14 -16.49
CA VAL A 56 -8.26 3.52 -15.55
C VAL A 56 -8.30 2.61 -14.34
N VAL A 57 -7.14 2.05 -13.97
CA VAL A 57 -6.95 1.32 -12.73
C VAL A 57 -6.06 2.16 -11.81
N PRO A 58 -6.60 2.75 -10.74
CA PRO A 58 -5.79 3.44 -9.74
C PRO A 58 -4.87 2.46 -9.03
N GLU A 59 -3.59 2.85 -8.96
CA GLU A 59 -2.54 2.11 -8.29
C GLU A 59 -1.94 2.96 -7.17
N VAL A 60 -1.60 2.32 -6.06
CA VAL A 60 -0.74 2.90 -5.02
C VAL A 60 0.57 2.14 -5.05
N ARG A 61 1.68 2.86 -5.14
CA ARG A 61 3.02 2.28 -5.08
C ARG A 61 3.69 2.72 -3.80
N VAL A 62 4.23 1.77 -3.07
CA VAL A 62 4.99 2.02 -1.85
C VAL A 62 6.42 1.55 -2.11
N ARG A 63 7.36 2.49 -2.15
CA ARG A 63 8.75 2.25 -2.52
C ARG A 63 9.66 2.58 -1.36
N GLY A 64 10.61 1.72 -1.06
CA GLY A 64 11.49 1.92 0.08
C GLY A 64 12.30 0.72 0.47
N ARG A 65 12.91 0.77 1.66
CA ARG A 65 13.83 -0.25 2.15
C ARG A 65 13.42 -0.75 3.52
N PHE A 66 13.35 -2.07 3.65
CA PHE A 66 13.31 -2.71 4.95
C PHE A 66 14.66 -2.55 5.65
N ARG A 67 14.60 -2.34 6.96
CA ARG A 67 15.77 -2.32 7.85
C ARG A 67 15.50 -3.24 9.03
N SER A 68 16.56 -3.76 9.62
CA SER A 68 16.46 -4.46 10.89
C SER A 68 15.88 -3.55 11.98
N SER A 69 15.15 -4.12 12.96
CA SER A 69 14.46 -3.33 13.99
C SER A 69 15.42 -2.51 14.87
N ASP A 70 16.66 -2.97 15.06
CA ASP A 70 17.72 -2.27 15.79
C ASP A 70 18.27 -1.03 15.06
N ASP A 71 18.01 -0.91 13.75
CA ASP A 71 18.38 0.24 12.90
C ASP A 71 17.23 1.25 12.72
N LEU A 72 16.12 1.07 13.45
CA LEU A 72 14.89 1.86 13.31
C LEU A 72 14.59 2.67 14.57
N PRO A 73 13.76 3.73 14.46
CA PRO A 73 13.30 4.46 15.63
C PRO A 73 12.63 3.53 16.66
N PRO A 74 12.82 3.75 17.99
CA PRO A 74 12.38 2.82 19.03
C PRO A 74 10.90 2.41 18.97
N ASP A 75 10.01 3.36 18.65
CA ASP A 75 8.57 3.09 18.54
C ASP A 75 8.29 2.09 17.42
N HIS A 76 8.92 2.27 16.25
CA HIS A 76 8.75 1.38 15.11
C HIS A 76 9.42 0.01 15.33
N ALA A 77 10.59 -0.01 15.98
CA ALA A 77 11.25 -1.24 16.38
C ALA A 77 10.34 -2.08 17.29
N THR A 78 9.71 -1.43 18.28
CA THR A 78 8.78 -2.07 19.21
C THR A 78 7.57 -2.65 18.47
N ASP A 79 6.99 -1.90 17.54
CA ASP A 79 5.86 -2.36 16.73
C ASP A 79 6.20 -3.61 15.90
N LEU A 80 7.40 -3.65 15.30
CA LEU A 80 7.90 -4.83 14.59
C LEU A 80 8.16 -6.01 15.54
N GLU A 81 8.85 -5.78 16.65
CA GLU A 81 9.19 -6.83 17.62
C GLU A 81 7.94 -7.50 18.22
N GLN A 82 6.91 -6.71 18.51
CA GLN A 82 5.60 -7.22 18.93
C GLN A 82 4.91 -8.00 17.81
N LEU A 83 4.91 -7.48 16.58
CA LEU A 83 4.30 -8.14 15.42
C LEU A 83 4.91 -9.52 15.13
N PHE A 84 6.23 -9.64 15.27
CA PHE A 84 6.96 -10.87 14.99
C PHE A 84 7.16 -11.76 16.23
N GLY A 85 6.91 -11.24 17.45
CA GLY A 85 7.16 -11.94 18.70
C GLY A 85 8.65 -12.24 18.94
N LYS A 86 9.54 -11.33 18.50
CA LYS A 86 11.00 -11.49 18.54
C LYS A 86 11.64 -10.20 19.05
N SER A 87 12.85 -10.30 19.61
CA SER A 87 13.61 -9.14 20.11
C SER A 87 14.37 -8.36 19.05
N VAL A 88 14.64 -8.96 17.88
CA VAL A 88 15.20 -8.29 16.71
C VAL A 88 14.50 -8.86 15.49
N VAL A 89 14.01 -7.99 14.62
CA VAL A 89 13.32 -8.35 13.39
C VAL A 89 14.18 -7.94 12.21
N THR A 90 14.62 -8.90 11.41
CA THR A 90 15.46 -8.63 10.23
C THR A 90 14.64 -8.12 9.04
N GLU A 91 15.32 -7.61 8.02
CA GLU A 91 14.69 -7.29 6.74
C GLU A 91 14.02 -8.52 6.12
N TRP A 92 14.68 -9.68 6.20
CA TRP A 92 14.18 -10.92 5.64
C TRP A 92 12.95 -11.46 6.37
N ASP A 93 12.84 -11.26 7.69
CA ASP A 93 11.61 -11.57 8.43
C ASP A 93 10.42 -10.77 7.86
N GLN A 94 10.62 -9.47 7.63
CA GLN A 94 9.61 -8.56 7.06
C GLN A 94 9.21 -8.95 5.64
N ILE A 95 10.20 -9.21 4.77
CA ILE A 95 10.00 -9.65 3.39
C ILE A 95 9.25 -10.99 3.35
N ASN A 96 9.63 -11.95 4.19
CA ASN A 96 8.99 -13.27 4.23
C ASN A 96 7.53 -13.18 4.69
N ARG A 97 7.23 -12.30 5.64
CA ARG A 97 5.85 -12.06 6.08
C ARG A 97 5.00 -11.47 4.96
N LEU A 98 5.47 -10.43 4.28
CA LEU A 98 4.76 -9.85 3.13
C LEU A 98 4.54 -10.87 2.01
N THR A 99 5.57 -11.65 1.69
CA THR A 99 5.49 -12.75 0.72
C THR A 99 4.43 -13.77 1.13
N HIS A 100 4.39 -14.17 2.40
CA HIS A 100 3.37 -15.08 2.92
C HIS A 100 1.95 -14.52 2.71
N TYR A 101 1.71 -13.25 3.07
CA TYR A 101 0.40 -12.64 2.87
C TYR A 101 0.02 -12.51 1.39
N GLN A 102 0.98 -12.20 0.51
CA GLN A 102 0.75 -12.11 -0.93
C GLN A 102 0.32 -13.46 -1.53
N TYR A 103 0.94 -14.56 -1.13
CA TYR A 103 0.70 -15.87 -1.75
C TYR A 103 -0.39 -16.69 -1.07
N VAL A 104 -0.49 -16.61 0.27
CA VAL A 104 -1.36 -17.47 1.09
C VAL A 104 -2.69 -16.80 1.42
N HIS A 105 -2.65 -15.59 1.96
CA HIS A 105 -3.87 -14.92 2.41
C HIS A 105 -4.62 -14.28 1.26
N ARG A 106 -3.90 -13.53 0.40
CA ARG A 106 -4.43 -12.76 -0.74
C ARG A 106 -5.59 -11.84 -0.32
N GLY A 107 -5.32 -10.52 -0.26
CA GLY A 107 -6.20 -9.48 0.31
C GLY A 107 -7.71 -9.49 -0.05
N PRO A 108 -8.48 -8.52 0.46
CA PRO A 108 -8.13 -7.10 0.53
C PRO A 108 -7.30 -6.68 1.74
N TYR A 109 -6.62 -5.55 1.61
CA TYR A 109 -5.83 -4.90 2.65
C TYR A 109 -6.31 -3.47 2.89
N ASN A 110 -6.13 -3.03 4.13
CA ASN A 110 -6.16 -1.65 4.54
C ASN A 110 -4.75 -1.08 4.43
N LEU A 111 -4.59 0.08 3.79
CA LEU A 111 -3.33 0.83 3.77
C LEU A 111 -3.57 2.20 4.41
N ASP A 112 -2.81 2.50 5.45
CA ASP A 112 -2.84 3.79 6.12
C ASP A 112 -1.54 4.50 5.86
N HIS A 113 -1.60 5.75 5.42
CA HIS A 113 -0.44 6.59 5.21
C HIS A 113 -0.78 8.05 5.52
N ARG A 114 -0.31 8.55 6.67
CA ARG A 114 -0.57 9.93 7.12
C ARG A 114 -2.08 10.22 7.19
N GLU A 115 -2.57 11.11 6.34
CA GLU A 115 -3.99 11.50 6.25
C GLU A 115 -4.77 10.61 5.26
N ASP A 116 -4.08 9.77 4.50
CA ASP A 116 -4.70 8.92 3.51
C ASP A 116 -4.97 7.51 4.06
N THR A 117 -6.21 7.06 3.94
CA THR A 117 -6.73 5.79 4.46
C THR A 117 -7.43 5.00 3.35
N TYR A 118 -6.95 3.81 3.07
CA TYR A 118 -7.50 2.91 2.05
C TYR A 118 -8.23 1.77 2.75
N ARG A 119 -9.49 1.98 3.16
CA ARG A 119 -10.19 1.04 4.05
C ARG A 119 -11.63 0.73 3.66
N HIS A 120 -12.22 1.53 2.78
CA HIS A 120 -13.65 1.47 2.52
C HIS A 120 -14.02 0.43 1.48
N THR A 121 -15.20 -0.14 1.62
CA THR A 121 -15.78 -1.09 0.66
C THR A 121 -17.05 -0.56 0.02
N GLU A 122 -17.72 0.41 0.64
CA GLU A 122 -18.97 1.00 0.17
C GLU A 122 -18.71 2.37 -0.47
N GLU A 123 -19.44 2.71 -1.53
CA GLU A 123 -19.23 3.98 -2.25
C GLU A 123 -19.51 5.20 -1.36
N ALA A 124 -20.49 5.08 -0.46
CA ALA A 124 -20.92 6.17 0.43
C ALA A 124 -19.85 6.60 1.44
N ASP A 125 -18.91 5.72 1.77
CA ASP A 125 -17.86 5.99 2.76
C ASP A 125 -16.57 6.53 2.12
N VAL A 126 -16.50 6.54 0.78
CA VAL A 126 -15.35 7.06 0.05
C VAL A 126 -15.43 8.58 -0.04
N ASP A 127 -14.49 9.26 0.61
CA ASP A 127 -14.30 10.70 0.52
C ASP A 127 -12.86 11.05 0.12
N ILE A 128 -12.64 11.05 -1.20
CA ILE A 128 -11.33 11.36 -1.81
C ILE A 128 -10.81 12.74 -1.36
N ARG A 129 -11.69 13.70 -1.05
CA ARG A 129 -11.27 15.06 -0.64
C ARG A 129 -10.70 15.06 0.77
N ASN A 130 -11.13 14.12 1.60
CA ASN A 130 -10.69 13.97 2.98
C ASN A 130 -9.71 12.81 3.17
N GLY A 131 -9.17 12.25 2.09
CA GLY A 131 -8.16 11.20 2.18
C GLY A 131 -8.71 9.78 2.38
N GLU A 132 -10.02 9.58 2.22
CA GLU A 132 -10.68 8.30 2.45
C GLU A 132 -10.91 7.57 1.11
N TYR A 133 -10.31 6.38 0.97
CA TYR A 133 -10.26 5.60 -0.27
C TYR A 133 -10.75 4.17 -0.05
N PRO A 134 -11.11 3.47 -1.14
CA PRO A 134 -11.37 2.04 -1.09
C PRO A 134 -10.16 1.24 -0.61
N THR A 135 -10.41 0.01 -0.14
CA THR A 135 -9.38 -0.99 0.18
C THR A 135 -8.44 -1.25 -0.99
N VAL A 136 -7.27 -1.86 -0.72
CA VAL A 136 -6.27 -2.17 -1.74
C VAL A 136 -5.97 -3.66 -1.84
N PHE A 137 -5.52 -4.10 -3.00
CA PHE A 137 -5.01 -5.46 -3.24
C PHE A 137 -3.54 -5.40 -3.61
N LEU A 138 -2.70 -6.14 -2.89
CA LEU A 138 -1.27 -6.28 -3.23
C LEU A 138 -1.14 -7.02 -4.56
N LYS A 139 -0.75 -6.28 -5.60
CA LYS A 139 -0.56 -6.78 -6.96
C LYS A 139 0.83 -7.38 -7.13
N ASP A 140 1.84 -6.63 -6.70
CA ASP A 140 3.23 -6.96 -6.93
C ASP A 140 4.08 -6.54 -5.73
N PHE A 141 5.09 -7.34 -5.43
CA PHE A 141 6.09 -7.07 -4.40
C PHE A 141 7.41 -7.63 -4.90
N ARG A 142 8.34 -6.72 -5.22
CA ARG A 142 9.62 -7.10 -5.83
C ARG A 142 10.72 -6.12 -5.46
N PRO A 143 11.99 -6.53 -5.58
CA PRO A 143 13.11 -5.60 -5.58
C PRO A 143 12.92 -4.53 -6.65
N ASP A 144 13.39 -3.31 -6.37
CA ASP A 144 13.43 -2.24 -7.34
C ASP A 144 14.68 -2.40 -8.23
N ASP A 145 14.46 -2.86 -9.46
CA ASP A 145 15.53 -3.08 -10.44
C ASP A 145 16.25 -1.78 -10.85
N GLU A 146 15.67 -0.61 -10.57
CA GLU A 146 16.26 0.71 -10.86
C GLU A 146 17.15 1.23 -9.72
N ALA A 147 17.12 0.61 -8.53
CA ALA A 147 17.83 1.08 -7.35
C ALA A 147 19.34 0.74 -7.32
N GLY A 148 19.87 0.12 -8.37
CA GLY A 148 21.30 -0.21 -8.47
C GLY A 148 21.74 -1.23 -7.41
N HIS A 149 22.67 -0.84 -6.51
CA HIS A 149 23.24 -1.71 -5.47
C HIS A 149 22.47 -1.71 -4.14
N ALA A 150 21.47 -0.84 -3.97
CA ALA A 150 20.66 -0.81 -2.75
C ALA A 150 19.49 -1.79 -2.89
N ILE A 151 19.28 -2.64 -1.87
CA ILE A 151 18.08 -3.49 -1.79
C ILE A 151 16.90 -2.59 -1.39
N GLU A 152 16.29 -1.99 -2.41
CA GLU A 152 15.02 -1.27 -2.32
C GLU A 152 13.91 -2.17 -2.87
N PHE A 153 12.68 -1.99 -2.39
CA PHE A 153 11.52 -2.77 -2.78
C PHE A 153 10.40 -1.86 -3.22
N VAL A 154 9.60 -2.35 -4.17
CA VAL A 154 8.36 -1.72 -4.61
C VAL A 154 7.21 -2.67 -4.32
N LEU A 155 6.25 -2.18 -3.54
CA LEU A 155 4.94 -2.79 -3.38
C LEU A 155 3.98 -2.03 -4.27
N THR A 156 3.35 -2.72 -5.22
CA THR A 156 2.29 -2.14 -6.06
C THR A 156 0.96 -2.69 -5.60
N PHE A 157 0.02 -1.78 -5.38
CA PHE A 157 -1.34 -2.08 -5.01
C PHE A 157 -2.31 -1.59 -6.07
N PHE A 158 -3.37 -2.35 -6.32
CA PHE A 158 -4.55 -1.82 -7.00
C PHE A 158 -5.56 -1.36 -5.96
N VAL A 159 -6.17 -0.19 -6.17
CA VAL A 159 -7.29 0.27 -5.35
C VAL A 159 -8.56 -0.43 -5.80
N ALA A 160 -9.27 -1.02 -4.86
CA ALA A 160 -10.52 -1.73 -5.08
C ALA A 160 -11.60 -0.78 -5.62
N ARG A 161 -12.64 -1.38 -6.21
CA ARG A 161 -13.86 -0.64 -6.47
C ARG A 161 -14.76 -0.78 -5.26
N PRO A 162 -15.28 0.34 -4.73
CA PRO A 162 -16.35 0.24 -3.76
C PRO A 162 -17.60 -0.33 -4.44
N VAL A 163 -18.43 -1.02 -3.68
CA VAL A 163 -19.72 -1.60 -4.11
C VAL A 163 -20.90 -0.80 -3.60
#